data_AF-A0A2D4LCN4-F1
#
_entry.id   AF-A0A2D4LCN4-F1
#
_cell.length_a   1.000
_cell.length_b   1.000
_cell.length_c   1.000
_cell.angle_alpha   90.00
_cell.angle_beta   90.00
_cell.angle_gamma   90.00
#
_symmetry.space_group_name_H-M   'P 1'
#
loop_
_entity.id
_entity.type
_entity.pdbx_description
1 polymer ?
#
loop_
_entity_poly.entity_id
_entity_poly.type
_entity_poly.pdbx_seq_one_letter_code
_entity_poly.pdbx_strand_id
1 'polypeptide(L)'
;MADTLEFNEIYQEVKGSMNDGRLRLNRQGVIFKNSKTGKVDNIQASDLAEGVWRRVALGHGLKLLTKSGHVYKYDGFRETEFDKLSDFFKTHFHLDLAEKDLCVKGWNWGTVKFGGEFYTIPPWKLVVGNNSRRHS
;
A
#
# COMPACT_ATOMS: atom_id res chain seq x y z
N MET A 1 8.75 -15.05 -21.57
CA MET A 1 8.32 -14.26 -20.39
C MET A 1 8.21 -12.81 -20.81
N ALA A 2 7.14 -12.11 -20.43
CA ALA A 2 6.93 -10.73 -20.85
C ALA A 2 7.91 -9.80 -20.12
N ASP A 3 8.76 -9.08 -20.85
CA ASP A 3 9.80 -8.19 -20.29
C ASP A 3 9.19 -6.92 -19.63
N THR A 4 7.93 -6.62 -19.97
CA THR A 4 7.15 -5.53 -19.38
C THR A 4 5.70 -5.92 -19.17
N LEU A 5 5.12 -5.54 -18.02
CA LEU A 5 3.70 -5.65 -17.72
C LEU A 5 3.08 -4.25 -17.67
N GLU A 6 1.85 -4.12 -18.14
CA GLU A 6 1.17 -2.83 -18.17
C GLU A 6 -0.31 -2.96 -17.84
N PHE A 7 -0.80 -2.05 -17.00
CA PHE A 7 -2.14 -2.04 -16.45
C PHE A 7 -2.70 -0.62 -16.54
N ASN A 8 -3.82 -0.45 -17.24
CA ASN A 8 -4.39 0.87 -17.57
C ASN A 8 -5.43 1.37 -16.55
N GLU A 9 -6.05 0.48 -15.80
CA GLU A 9 -7.17 0.78 -14.90
C GLU A 9 -6.77 0.54 -13.44
N ILE A 10 -5.62 1.10 -13.05
CA ILE A 10 -5.08 0.95 -11.69
C ILE A 10 -5.28 2.24 -10.89
N TYR A 11 -5.56 2.08 -9.62
CA TYR A 11 -5.75 3.18 -8.68
C TYR A 11 -4.59 3.23 -7.69
N GLN A 12 -3.92 4.37 -7.58
CA GLN A 12 -2.94 4.60 -6.53
C GLN A 12 -3.63 5.22 -5.31
N GLU A 13 -3.59 4.52 -4.18
CA GLU A 13 -4.07 5.06 -2.90
C GLU A 13 -2.99 5.97 -2.30
N VAL A 14 -3.28 7.28 -2.26
CA VAL A 14 -2.42 8.28 -1.63
C VAL A 14 -3.23 9.04 -0.58
N LYS A 15 -2.88 8.86 0.70
CA LYS A 15 -3.54 9.55 1.83
C LYS A 15 -5.08 9.44 1.81
N GLY A 16 -5.59 8.27 1.43
CA GLY A 16 -7.04 8.00 1.34
C GLY A 16 -7.71 8.46 0.04
N SER A 17 -6.98 9.12 -0.86
CA SER A 17 -7.46 9.45 -2.20
C SER A 17 -7.07 8.35 -3.20
N MET A 18 -8.05 7.82 -3.93
CA MET A 18 -7.83 6.86 -5.02
C MET A 18 -7.58 7.63 -6.32
N ASN A 19 -6.34 7.62 -6.78
CA ASN A 19 -5.91 8.30 -7.99
C ASN A 19 -5.85 7.29 -9.13
N ASP A 20 -6.70 7.47 -10.14
CA ASP A 20 -6.66 6.64 -11.35
C ASP A 20 -5.38 6.92 -12.16
N GLY A 21 -4.85 5.88 -12.76
CA GLY A 21 -3.63 5.96 -13.55
C GLY A 21 -3.24 4.66 -14.22
N ARG A 22 -2.12 4.73 -14.93
CA ARG A 22 -1.53 3.60 -15.65
C ARG A 22 -0.28 3.15 -14.93
N LEU A 23 -0.25 1.87 -14.58
CA LEU A 23 0.91 1.21 -13.98
C LEU A 23 1.66 0.41 -15.04
N ARG A 24 2.97 0.58 -15.12
CA ARG A 24 3.86 -0.18 -16.00
C ARG A 24 5.00 -0.73 -15.18
N LEU A 25 5.19 -2.05 -15.22
CA LEU A 25 6.34 -2.71 -14.63
C LEU A 25 7.31 -3.10 -15.75
N ASN A 26 8.58 -2.82 -15.52
CA ASN A 26 9.68 -3.21 -16.38
C ASN A 26 10.78 -3.81 -15.51
N ARG A 27 11.82 -4.36 -16.15
CA ARG A 27 12.97 -4.91 -15.42
C ARG A 27 13.72 -3.87 -14.57
N GLN A 28 13.62 -2.59 -14.93
CA GLN A 28 14.29 -1.49 -14.21
C GLN A 28 13.50 -1.07 -12.96
N GLY A 29 12.21 -1.40 -12.87
CA GLY A 29 11.34 -0.96 -11.79
C GLY A 29 9.86 -0.85 -12.15
N VAL A 30 9.16 -0.01 -11.39
CA VAL A 30 7.71 0.19 -11.46
C VAL A 30 7.43 1.67 -11.72
N ILE A 31 6.69 1.94 -12.80
CA ILE A 31 6.35 3.29 -13.24
C ILE A 31 4.84 3.45 -13.15
N PHE A 32 4.37 4.41 -12.36
CA PHE A 32 2.97 4.78 -12.29
C PHE A 32 2.77 6.19 -12.84
N LYS A 33 1.84 6.34 -13.78
CA LYS A 33 1.42 7.64 -14.32
C LYS A 33 -0.01 7.92 -13.87
N ASN A 34 -0.18 8.95 -13.06
CA ASN A 34 -1.49 9.43 -12.65
C ASN A 34 -2.19 10.11 -13.84
N SER A 35 -3.40 9.68 -14.16
CA SER A 35 -4.18 10.20 -15.29
C SER A 35 -4.73 11.60 -15.01
N LYS A 36 -5.09 11.91 -13.76
CA LYS A 36 -5.62 13.22 -13.36
C LYS A 36 -4.55 14.30 -13.28
N THR A 37 -3.43 13.99 -12.64
CA THR A 37 -2.38 14.99 -12.38
C THR A 37 -1.26 14.96 -13.40
N GLY A 38 -1.18 13.92 -14.23
CA GLY A 38 -0.07 13.68 -15.16
C GLY A 38 1.25 13.33 -14.47
N LYS A 39 1.28 13.29 -13.13
CA LYS A 39 2.48 12.98 -12.35
C LYS A 39 2.92 11.55 -12.63
N VAL A 40 4.21 11.38 -12.90
CA VAL A 40 4.84 10.07 -13.09
C VAL A 40 5.71 9.78 -11.88
N ASP A 41 5.42 8.69 -11.20
CA ASP A 41 6.22 8.13 -10.11
C ASP A 41 6.99 6.91 -10.66
N ASN A 42 8.30 6.90 -10.47
CA ASN A 42 9.17 5.82 -10.92
C ASN A 42 9.93 5.24 -9.72
N ILE A 43 9.69 3.96 -9.44
CA ILE A 43 10.30 3.22 -8.35
C ILE A 43 11.31 2.26 -8.97
N GLN A 44 12.57 2.35 -8.58
CA GLN A 44 13.60 1.47 -9.10
C GLN A 44 13.49 0.07 -8.47
N ALA A 45 13.77 -0.95 -9.26
CA ALA A 45 13.87 -2.34 -8.83
C ALA A 45 14.78 -2.51 -7.59
N SER A 46 15.91 -1.79 -7.59
CA SER A 46 16.90 -1.82 -6.51
C SER A 46 16.42 -1.22 -5.19
N ASP A 47 15.42 -0.34 -5.24
CA ASP A 47 14.85 0.33 -4.08
C ASP A 47 13.65 -0.44 -3.50
N LEU A 48 13.11 -1.42 -4.22
CA LEU A 48 12.09 -2.32 -3.69
C LEU A 48 12.68 -3.18 -2.57
N ALA A 49 12.01 -3.18 -1.42
CA ALA A 49 12.36 -4.00 -0.27
C ALA A 49 11.39 -5.17 -0.13
N GLU A 50 10.09 -4.89 -0.15
CA GLU A 50 9.04 -5.90 0.06
C GLU A 50 7.82 -5.62 -0.83
N GLY A 51 7.17 -6.69 -1.29
CA GLY A 51 5.90 -6.64 -2.02
C GLY A 51 4.85 -7.49 -1.31
N VAL A 52 3.68 -6.92 -1.07
CA VAL A 52 2.55 -7.61 -0.43
C VAL A 52 1.35 -7.55 -1.36
N TRP A 53 0.84 -8.72 -1.72
CA TRP A 53 -0.43 -8.86 -2.41
C TRP A 53 -1.54 -8.94 -1.37
N ARG A 54 -2.57 -8.11 -1.50
CA ARG A 54 -3.68 -8.02 -0.54
C ARG A 54 -5.01 -7.96 -1.24
N ARG A 55 -6.05 -8.48 -0.59
CA ARG A 55 -7.42 -8.27 -1.02
C ARG A 55 -7.86 -6.84 -0.69
N VAL A 56 -8.60 -6.19 -1.57
CA VAL A 56 -9.15 -4.83 -1.35
C VAL A 56 -10.60 -4.76 -1.79
N ALA A 57 -11.28 -3.64 -1.50
CA ALA A 57 -12.71 -3.48 -1.82
C ALA A 57 -13.00 -3.62 -3.33
N LEU A 58 -12.04 -3.26 -4.18
CA LEU A 58 -12.10 -3.37 -5.64
C LEU A 58 -11.08 -4.40 -6.12
N GLY A 59 -11.39 -5.68 -5.89
CA GLY A 59 -10.55 -6.80 -6.33
C GLY A 59 -9.32 -7.01 -5.45
N HIS A 60 -8.14 -6.91 -6.06
CA HIS A 60 -6.85 -7.08 -5.38
C HIS A 60 -5.97 -5.84 -5.50
N GLY A 61 -5.08 -5.70 -4.54
CA GLY A 61 -4.15 -4.60 -4.41
C GLY A 61 -2.73 -5.09 -4.16
N LEU A 62 -1.79 -4.33 -4.69
CA LEU A 62 -0.36 -4.52 -4.52
C LEU A 62 0.18 -3.40 -3.64
N LYS A 63 0.81 -3.76 -2.53
CA LYS A 63 1.54 -2.85 -1.65
C LYS A 63 3.03 -3.08 -1.82
N LEU A 64 3.75 -2.05 -2.25
CA LEU A 64 5.21 -2.07 -2.37
C LEU A 64 5.82 -1.21 -1.26
N LEU A 65 6.79 -1.78 -0.55
CA LEU A 65 7.62 -1.08 0.40
C LEU A 65 9.00 -0.87 -0.23
N THR A 66 9.48 0.37 -0.18
CA THR A 66 10.83 0.71 -0.57
C THR A 66 11.79 0.66 0.60
N LYS A 67 13.09 0.48 0.33
CA LYS A 67 14.17 0.54 1.33
C LYS A 67 14.25 1.89 2.02
N SER A 68 13.83 2.95 1.32
CA SER A 68 13.70 4.31 1.85
C SER A 68 12.54 4.47 2.84
N GLY A 69 11.68 3.45 3.02
CA GLY A 69 10.52 3.48 3.92
C GLY A 69 9.24 4.03 3.29
N HIS A 70 9.26 4.41 2.00
CA HIS A 70 8.06 4.81 1.28
C HIS A 70 7.20 3.60 0.94
N VAL A 71 5.89 3.74 1.15
CA VAL A 71 4.88 2.74 0.85
C VAL A 71 4.05 3.20 -0.34
N TYR A 72 4.03 2.39 -1.39
CA TYR A 72 3.20 2.57 -2.57
C TYR A 72 2.08 1.52 -2.56
N LYS A 73 0.86 1.95 -2.80
CA LYS A 73 -0.32 1.08 -2.83
C LYS A 73 -1.03 1.27 -4.15
N TYR A 74 -1.19 0.18 -4.87
CA TYR A 74 -1.87 0.11 -6.14
C TYR A 74 -3.03 -0.86 -5.99
N ASP A 75 -4.24 -0.44 -6.33
CA ASP A 75 -5.47 -1.20 -6.17
C ASP A 75 -6.18 -1.32 -7.53
N GLY A 76 -7.03 -2.33 -7.69
CA GLY A 76 -7.80 -2.55 -8.94
C GLY A 76 -7.29 -3.70 -9.81
N PHE A 77 -6.39 -4.55 -9.29
CA PHE A 77 -5.96 -5.75 -10.00
C PHE A 77 -6.99 -6.88 -9.91
N ARG A 78 -7.03 -7.72 -10.95
CA ARG A 78 -7.79 -8.97 -10.95
C ARG A 78 -6.96 -10.08 -10.33
N GLU A 79 -7.63 -11.09 -9.79
CA GLU A 79 -7.00 -12.27 -9.21
C GLU A 79 -6.11 -13.02 -10.21
N THR A 80 -6.52 -13.06 -11.49
CA THR A 80 -5.77 -13.71 -12.58
C THR A 80 -4.44 -13.02 -12.90
N GLU A 81 -4.20 -11.81 -12.39
CA GLU A 81 -2.95 -11.08 -12.58
C GLU A 81 -1.90 -11.43 -11.51
N PHE A 82 -2.31 -12.10 -10.42
CA PHE A 82 -1.41 -12.49 -9.34
C PHE A 82 -0.28 -13.40 -9.82
N ASP A 83 -0.59 -14.46 -10.56
CA ASP A 83 0.40 -15.43 -11.05
C ASP A 83 1.47 -14.74 -11.93
N LYS A 84 1.02 -13.86 -12.83
CA LYS A 84 1.89 -13.06 -13.71
C LYS A 84 2.78 -12.09 -12.94
N LEU A 85 2.23 -11.41 -11.92
CA LEU A 85 2.99 -10.50 -11.07
C LEU A 85 3.98 -11.28 -10.20
N SER A 86 3.57 -12.41 -9.63
CA SER A 86 4.43 -13.26 -8.81
C SER A 86 5.64 -13.77 -9.59
N ASP A 87 5.43 -14.29 -10.81
CA ASP A 87 6.51 -14.73 -11.70
C ASP A 87 7.45 -13.55 -12.08
N PHE A 88 6.87 -12.38 -12.38
CA PHE A 88 7.63 -11.19 -12.74
C PHE A 88 8.50 -10.69 -11.59
N PHE A 89 7.96 -10.63 -10.38
CA PHE A 89 8.69 -10.18 -9.18
C PHE A 89 9.79 -11.17 -8.80
N LYS A 90 9.55 -12.48 -8.93
CA LYS A 90 10.56 -13.52 -8.68
C LYS A 90 11.69 -13.46 -9.71
N THR A 91 11.36 -13.30 -10.98
CA THR A 91 12.33 -13.33 -12.08
C THR A 91 13.15 -12.05 -12.17
N HIS A 92 12.52 -10.88 -12.02
CA HIS A 92 13.19 -9.59 -12.26
C HIS A 92 13.64 -8.88 -10.99
N PHE A 93 12.87 -8.97 -9.90
CA PHE A 93 13.19 -8.28 -8.65
C PHE A 93 13.80 -9.21 -7.60
N HIS A 94 13.82 -10.53 -7.84
CA HIS A 94 14.20 -11.55 -6.87
C HIS A 94 13.43 -11.42 -5.55
N LEU A 95 12.17 -10.96 -5.64
CA LEU A 95 11.28 -10.74 -4.51
C LEU A 95 10.10 -11.70 -4.57
N ASP A 96 9.80 -12.32 -3.43
CA ASP A 96 8.58 -13.11 -3.27
C ASP A 96 7.42 -12.18 -2.87
N LEU A 97 6.33 -12.24 -3.61
CA LEU A 97 5.12 -11.48 -3.33
C LEU A 97 4.35 -12.17 -2.21
N ALA A 98 4.38 -11.58 -1.01
CA ALA A 98 3.67 -12.14 0.13
C ALA A 98 2.16 -11.99 -0.06
N GLU A 99 1.45 -13.11 -0.21
CA GLU A 99 -0.01 -13.13 -0.24
C GLU A 99 -0.54 -12.96 1.19
N LYS A 100 -1.18 -11.82 1.44
CA LYS A 100 -1.80 -11.50 2.71
C LYS A 100 -3.28 -11.28 2.51
N ASP A 101 -4.05 -12.33 2.78
CA ASP A 101 -5.50 -12.23 2.82
C ASP A 101 -5.94 -11.27 3.93
N LEU A 102 -7.10 -10.63 3.75
CA LEU A 102 -7.63 -9.68 4.72
C LEU A 102 -7.88 -10.45 6.01
N CYS A 103 -7.01 -10.28 7.00
CA CYS A 103 -7.24 -10.80 8.32
C CYS A 103 -8.43 -10.03 8.90
N VAL A 104 -9.64 -10.57 8.72
CA VAL A 104 -10.89 -10.16 9.41
C VAL A 104 -10.81 -10.35 10.93
N LYS A 105 -9.69 -10.86 11.44
CA LYS A 105 -9.34 -10.78 12.86
C LYS A 105 -8.67 -9.44 13.10
N GLY A 106 -9.42 -8.49 13.67
CA GLY A 106 -8.98 -7.16 14.09
C GLY A 106 -7.94 -7.17 15.22
N TRP A 107 -6.80 -7.83 15.00
CA TRP A 107 -5.59 -7.73 15.81
C TRP A 107 -4.45 -7.18 14.96
N ASN A 108 -4.29 -5.86 14.96
CA ASN A 108 -2.98 -5.27 14.70
C ASN A 108 -2.23 -5.20 16.04
N TRP A 109 -1.68 -6.33 16.47
CA TRP A 109 -0.58 -6.32 17.43
C TRP A 109 0.72 -6.44 16.65
N GLY A 110 1.22 -5.31 16.17
CA GLY A 110 2.59 -5.18 15.75
C GLY A 110 3.30 -4.32 16.78
N THR A 111 4.39 -4.82 17.35
CA THR A 111 5.30 -4.05 18.19
C THR A 111 5.71 -2.77 17.45
N VAL A 112 5.29 -1.62 17.98
CA VAL A 112 5.73 -0.30 17.51
C VAL A 112 7.24 -0.22 17.72
N LYS A 113 8.02 -0.31 16.65
CA LYS A 113 9.39 0.22 16.65
C LYS A 113 9.28 1.70 16.29
N PHE A 114 9.57 2.54 17.27
CA PHE A 114 9.59 3.98 17.13
C PHE A 114 10.69 4.40 16.15
N GLY A 115 10.28 4.96 15.02
CA GLY A 115 11.10 5.76 14.12
C GLY A 115 10.25 6.91 13.60
N GLY A 116 10.26 8.03 14.31
CA GLY A 116 9.82 9.35 13.82
C GLY A 116 8.34 9.56 13.51
N GLU A 117 7.65 10.21 14.46
CA GLU A 117 6.48 11.09 14.23
C GLU A 117 5.28 10.56 13.43
N PHE A 118 4.49 9.68 14.05
CA PHE A 118 3.03 9.68 13.85
C PHE A 118 2.32 9.52 15.20
N TYR A 119 1.58 10.55 15.60
CA TYR A 119 0.71 10.52 16.78
C TYR A 119 -0.59 9.80 16.43
N THR A 120 -0.81 8.63 17.02
CA THR A 120 -2.12 7.95 17.02
C THR A 120 -2.88 8.39 18.26
N ILE A 121 -4.07 8.96 18.08
CA ILE A 121 -4.98 9.30 19.17
C ILE A 121 -5.72 8.02 19.57
N PRO A 122 -5.54 7.48 20.79
CA PRO A 122 -6.34 6.36 21.25
C PRO A 122 -7.80 6.81 21.46
N PRO A 123 -8.81 6.01 21.06
CA PRO A 123 -10.17 6.26 21.50
C PRO A 123 -10.21 6.07 23.03
N TRP A 124 -11.11 6.78 23.71
CA TRP A 124 -11.37 6.75 25.16
C TRP A 124 -10.55 7.70 26.05
N LYS A 125 -10.87 9.00 25.97
CA LYS A 125 -11.08 9.82 27.19
C LYS A 125 -11.96 11.06 26.91
N LEU A 126 -13.24 10.84 26.61
CA LEU A 126 -14.28 11.83 26.89
C LEU A 126 -14.82 11.53 28.28
N VAL A 127 -14.09 11.95 29.31
CA VAL A 127 -14.70 12.15 30.64
C VAL A 127 -15.14 13.61 30.68
N VAL A 128 -16.44 13.79 30.46
CA VAL A 128 -17.18 15.00 30.83
C VAL A 128 -16.92 15.26 32.31
N GLY A 129 -16.10 16.26 32.61
CA GLY A 129 -15.92 16.80 33.95
C GLY A 129 -17.11 17.68 34.31
N ASN A 130 -18.21 17.07 34.72
CA ASN A 130 -19.32 17.77 35.37
C ASN A 130 -19.01 17.83 36.87
N ASN A 131 -18.60 18.99 37.39
CA ASN A 131 -18.57 19.22 38.83
C ASN A 131 -19.20 20.58 39.16
N SER A 132 -20.53 20.60 39.13
CA SER A 132 -21.33 21.52 39.93
C SER A 132 -21.43 20.93 41.34
N ARG A 133 -20.84 21.57 42.34
CA ARG A 133 -21.34 21.56 43.73
C ARG A 133 -20.76 22.72 44.54
N ARG A 134 -21.66 23.66 44.85
CA ARG A 134 -21.59 24.63 45.94
C ARG A 134 -21.50 23.90 47.29
N HIS A 135 -20.77 24.43 48.27
CA HIS A 135 -21.36 25.19 49.37
C HIS A 135 -20.29 25.78 50.32
N SER A 136 -20.69 26.89 50.95
CA SER A 136 -20.05 27.67 52.01
C SER A 136 -19.51 26.89 53.20
#